data_AF-A0A2A5CZG7-F1
#
_entry.id   AF-A0A2A5CZG7-F1
#
_cell.length_a   1.000
_cell.length_b   1.000
_cell.length_c   1.000
_cell.angle_alpha   90.00
_cell.angle_beta   90.00
_cell.angle_gamma   90.00
#
_symmetry.space_group_name_H-M   'P 1'
#
loop_
_entity.id
_entity.type
_entity.pdbx_description
1 polymer ?
#
loop_
_entity_poly.entity_id
_entity_poly.type
_entity_poly.pdbx_seq_one_letter_code
_entity_poly.pdbx_strand_id
1 'polypeptide(L)'
;MSKNLNNKLVAAAEIVLRVIWYLSIAGTIFFMGKMLLGPVLEITEYTSGLITPIEFSVNEQGTATFDSDQTVPVQINHAKGYFRIDRPIPTTLKVVFFLINLVVSGLILWVIYVLWKIVQSVKQKNPFIVLNGRRLRIIAFSMIGIELSQGLANLIKMLYLEPRLQFETIIIQSKIHVSFHVIVAGLVILVIAEAFRIGVEMKEEQELTV
;
A
#
# COMPACT_ATOMS: atom_id res chain seq x y z
N MET A 1 11.12 12.67 -35.35
CA MET A 1 11.89 12.15 -34.19
C MET A 1 10.99 11.75 -33.00
N SER A 2 9.94 12.53 -32.65
CA SER A 2 9.08 12.27 -31.48
C SER A 2 8.28 10.96 -31.49
N LYS A 3 7.75 10.53 -32.64
CA LYS A 3 6.89 9.31 -32.74
C LYS A 3 7.64 8.01 -32.39
N ASN A 4 8.93 7.94 -32.72
CA ASN A 4 9.76 6.76 -32.43
C ASN A 4 10.13 6.70 -30.93
N LEU A 5 10.37 7.86 -30.31
CA LEU A 5 10.60 7.96 -28.87
C LEU A 5 9.38 7.52 -28.06
N ASN A 6 8.17 7.99 -28.43
CA ASN A 6 6.93 7.62 -27.75
C ASN A 6 6.66 6.11 -27.81
N ASN A 7 6.91 5.47 -28.96
CA ASN A 7 6.75 4.02 -29.09
C ASN A 7 7.72 3.23 -28.19
N LYS A 8 8.97 3.69 -28.08
CA LYS A 8 9.98 3.08 -27.19
C LYS A 8 9.60 3.24 -25.72
N LEU A 9 9.08 4.40 -25.32
CA LEU A 9 8.61 4.65 -23.96
C LEU A 9 7.45 3.73 -23.56
N VAL A 10 6.44 3.59 -24.43
CA VAL A 10 5.30 2.70 -24.18
C VAL A 10 5.74 1.23 -24.10
N ALA A 11 6.66 0.80 -24.97
CA ALA A 11 7.20 -0.56 -24.91
C ALA A 11 8.01 -0.82 -23.62
N ALA A 12 8.82 0.16 -23.18
CA ALA A 12 9.55 0.07 -21.93
C ALA A 12 8.60 -0.02 -20.72
N ALA A 13 7.57 0.84 -20.68
CA ALA A 13 6.55 0.82 -19.63
C ALA A 13 5.83 -0.54 -19.55
N GLU A 14 5.50 -1.16 -20.69
CA GLU A 14 4.88 -2.48 -20.72
C GLU A 14 5.79 -3.55 -20.12
N ILE A 15 7.07 -3.58 -20.50
CA ILE A 15 8.04 -4.55 -19.98
C ILE A 15 8.21 -4.37 -18.48
N VAL A 16 8.40 -3.13 -18.02
CA VAL A 16 8.56 -2.80 -16.60
C VAL A 16 7.33 -3.26 -15.80
N LEU A 17 6.12 -2.92 -16.24
CA LEU A 17 4.89 -3.33 -15.56
C LEU A 17 4.72 -4.85 -15.54
N ARG A 18 5.09 -5.54 -16.62
CA ARG A 18 5.05 -7.01 -16.68
C ARG A 18 6.03 -7.65 -15.71
N VAL A 19 7.25 -7.12 -15.60
CA VAL A 19 8.25 -7.61 -14.63
C VAL A 19 7.76 -7.36 -13.20
N ILE A 20 7.29 -6.14 -12.90
CA ILE A 20 6.74 -5.78 -11.59
C ILE A 20 5.55 -6.69 -11.24
N TRP A 21 4.68 -7.01 -12.20
CA TRP A 21 3.56 -7.91 -12.02
C TRP A 21 4.00 -9.30 -11.53
N TYR A 22 4.91 -9.95 -12.25
CA TYR A 22 5.38 -11.28 -11.86
C TYR A 22 6.19 -11.27 -10.56
N LEU A 23 7.00 -10.24 -10.32
CA LEU A 23 7.71 -10.07 -9.05
C LEU A 23 6.72 -9.88 -7.88
N SER A 24 5.64 -9.13 -8.09
CA SER A 24 4.60 -8.92 -7.08
C SER A 24 3.84 -10.21 -6.78
N ILE A 25 3.55 -11.03 -7.78
CA ILE A 25 2.95 -12.36 -7.59
C ILE A 25 3.90 -13.26 -6.81
N ALA A 26 5.16 -13.36 -7.24
CA ALA A 26 6.16 -14.19 -6.56
C ALA A 26 6.35 -13.76 -5.10
N GLY A 27 6.45 -12.46 -4.84
CA GLY A 27 6.53 -11.90 -3.49
C GLY A 27 5.30 -12.20 -2.65
N THR A 28 4.10 -12.09 -3.23
CA THR A 28 2.83 -12.43 -2.55
C THR A 28 2.78 -13.92 -2.20
N ILE A 29 3.10 -14.81 -3.14
CA ILE A 29 3.14 -16.26 -2.91
C ILE A 29 4.18 -16.60 -1.84
N PHE A 30 5.37 -16.01 -1.91
CA PHE A 30 6.42 -16.23 -0.91
C PHE A 30 5.97 -15.78 0.49
N PHE A 31 5.37 -14.59 0.60
CA PHE A 31 4.86 -14.06 1.86
C PHE A 31 3.74 -14.95 2.44
N MET A 32 2.77 -15.33 1.61
CA MET A 32 1.67 -16.21 2.01
C MET A 32 2.17 -17.61 2.39
N GLY A 33 3.12 -18.16 1.63
CA GLY A 33 3.75 -19.44 1.90
C GLY A 33 4.49 -19.44 3.23
N LYS A 34 5.30 -18.41 3.50
CA LYS A 34 5.97 -18.22 4.79
C LYS A 34 4.96 -18.15 5.93
N MET A 35 3.84 -17.46 5.74
CA MET A 35 2.83 -17.31 6.79
C MET A 35 2.07 -18.61 7.09
N LEU A 36 1.77 -19.43 6.08
CA LEU A 36 1.03 -20.69 6.24
C LEU A 36 1.93 -21.85 6.67
N LEU A 37 3.12 -21.97 6.05
CA LEU A 37 4.04 -23.11 6.25
C LEU A 37 5.09 -22.83 7.33
N GLY A 38 5.39 -21.57 7.64
CA GLY A 38 6.35 -21.19 8.68
C GLY A 38 6.10 -21.87 10.03
N PRO A 39 4.85 -21.90 10.53
CA PRO A 39 4.53 -22.60 11.78
C PRO A 39 4.74 -24.12 11.74
N VAL A 40 4.53 -24.74 10.57
CA VAL A 40 4.63 -26.20 10.38
C VAL A 40 6.08 -26.64 10.20
N LEU A 41 6.88 -25.81 9.52
CA LEU A 41 8.26 -26.13 9.13
C LEU A 41 9.30 -25.63 10.14
N GLU A 42 8.88 -25.02 11.26
CA GLU A 42 9.73 -24.45 12.33
C GLU A 42 10.79 -23.42 11.86
N ILE A 43 10.75 -23.00 10.59
CA ILE A 43 11.68 -22.04 9.97
C ILE A 43 11.40 -20.60 10.44
N THR A 44 10.23 -20.37 11.01
CA THR A 44 9.93 -19.15 11.74
C THR A 44 10.10 -19.46 13.22
N GLU A 45 11.04 -18.79 13.90
CA GLU A 45 11.17 -18.88 15.37
C GLU A 45 9.78 -18.86 15.99
N TYR A 46 9.47 -19.90 16.78
CA TYR A 46 8.17 -20.12 17.43
C TYR A 46 7.76 -19.02 18.42
N THR A 47 8.46 -17.89 18.46
CA THR A 47 7.94 -16.63 18.98
C THR A 47 6.96 -16.06 17.96
N SER A 48 5.75 -16.60 17.98
CA SER A 48 4.59 -16.12 17.23
C SER A 48 4.09 -14.76 17.75
N GLY A 49 5.03 -13.83 17.96
CA GLY A 49 4.81 -12.47 18.34
C GLY A 49 4.43 -11.62 17.16
N LEU A 50 3.49 -10.71 17.38
CA LEU A 50 3.09 -9.75 16.38
C LEU A 50 4.23 -8.74 16.25
N ILE A 51 5.12 -8.91 15.27
CA ILE A 51 6.08 -7.87 14.93
C ILE A 51 5.30 -6.83 14.13
N THR A 52 4.79 -5.82 14.83
CA THR A 52 4.13 -4.68 14.20
C THR A 52 4.89 -3.41 14.52
N PRO A 53 5.12 -2.53 13.53
CA PRO A 53 5.54 -1.17 13.84
C PRO A 53 4.41 -0.49 14.61
N ILE A 54 4.75 0.18 15.69
CA ILE A 54 3.84 1.04 16.44
C ILE A 54 4.60 2.34 16.72
N GLU A 55 3.91 3.46 16.55
CA GLU A 55 4.41 4.77 16.94
C GLU A 55 4.22 4.95 18.45
N PHE A 56 5.25 5.42 19.14
CA PHE A 56 5.20 5.69 20.57
C PHE A 56 5.97 6.97 20.90
N SER A 57 5.61 7.55 22.03
CA SER A 57 6.30 8.68 22.62
C SER A 57 6.95 8.22 23.93
N VAL A 58 8.17 8.65 24.20
CA VAL A 58 8.87 8.30 25.44
C VAL A 58 8.78 9.52 26.35
N ASN A 59 8.31 9.33 27.58
CA ASN A 59 8.25 10.39 28.58
C ASN A 59 9.61 10.51 29.30
N GLU A 60 10.69 10.65 28.52
CA GLU A 60 12.06 10.74 29.01
C GLU A 60 12.74 11.94 28.33
N GLN A 61 13.43 12.74 29.14
CA GLN A 61 14.23 13.88 28.66
C GLN A 61 15.69 13.44 28.58
N GLY A 62 16.25 13.51 27.38
CA GLY A 62 17.67 13.31 27.15
C GLY A 62 18.45 14.63 27.20
N THR A 63 19.76 14.53 27.06
CA THR A 63 20.62 15.69 26.82
C THR A 63 21.43 15.48 25.55
N ALA A 64 21.63 16.55 24.79
CA ALA A 64 22.54 16.58 23.65
C ALA A 64 23.64 17.59 23.95
N THR A 65 24.89 17.18 23.75
CA THR A 65 26.06 18.05 23.94
C THR A 65 26.49 18.58 22.58
N PHE A 66 26.45 19.90 22.42
CA PHE A 66 26.91 20.62 21.24
C PHE A 66 28.14 21.45 21.60
N ASP A 67 29.24 21.24 20.89
CA ASP A 67 30.57 21.80 21.22
C ASP A 67 30.95 21.70 22.71
N SER A 68 32.13 22.19 23.09
CA SER A 68 32.81 21.81 24.33
C SER A 68 32.23 22.39 25.64
N ASP A 69 30.89 22.48 25.79
CA ASP A 69 30.15 22.48 27.08
C ASP A 69 28.64 22.82 26.95
N GLN A 70 28.07 22.95 25.75
CA GLN A 70 26.66 23.31 25.63
C GLN A 70 25.75 22.07 25.68
N THR A 71 25.32 21.70 26.89
CA THR A 71 24.31 20.66 27.10
C THR A 71 22.90 21.25 26.96
N VAL A 72 22.12 20.73 26.01
CA VAL A 72 20.72 21.13 25.81
C VAL A 72 19.77 19.95 26.05
N PRO A 73 18.59 20.17 26.64
CA PRO A 73 17.60 19.12 26.82
C PRO A 73 16.99 18.72 25.47
N VAL A 74 16.79 17.42 25.26
CA VAL A 74 16.14 16.85 24.09
C VAL A 74 15.01 15.92 24.50
N GLN A 75 13.97 15.83 23.66
CA GLN A 75 12.81 14.95 23.90
C GLN A 75 12.59 14.07 22.67
N ILE A 76 12.23 12.81 22.91
CA ILE A 76 11.87 11.88 21.84
C ILE A 76 10.40 12.07 21.49
N ASN A 77 10.15 12.87 20.46
CA ASN A 77 8.82 13.10 19.93
C ASN A 77 8.58 12.18 18.72
N HIS A 78 7.61 11.26 18.83
CA HIS A 78 7.20 10.32 17.77
C HIS A 78 8.28 9.32 17.31
N ALA A 79 8.66 8.40 18.20
CA ALA A 79 9.50 7.27 17.82
C ALA A 79 8.70 6.18 17.08
N LYS A 80 9.35 5.53 16.11
CA LYS A 80 8.86 4.32 15.45
C LYS A 80 9.71 3.14 15.90
N GLY A 81 9.08 2.12 16.46
CA GLY A 81 9.75 0.88 16.78
C GLY A 81 8.87 -0.34 16.51
N TYR A 82 9.50 -1.50 16.54
CA TYR A 82 8.82 -2.78 16.41
C TYR A 82 8.65 -3.39 17.79
N PHE A 83 7.41 -3.71 18.14
CA PHE A 83 7.14 -4.50 19.33
C PHE A 83 7.17 -5.97 18.96
N ARG A 84 7.90 -6.78 19.72
CA ARG A 84 7.85 -8.24 19.66
C ARG A 84 7.08 -8.70 20.89
N ILE A 85 5.92 -9.31 20.68
CA ILE A 85 5.14 -9.91 21.77
C ILE A 85 5.58 -11.36 21.89
N ASP A 86 6.40 -11.72 22.89
CA ASP A 86 6.90 -13.10 23.06
C ASP A 86 5.85 -14.07 23.64
N ARG A 87 4.58 -13.89 23.24
CA ARG A 87 3.47 -14.80 23.51
C ARG A 87 2.62 -15.01 22.27
N PRO A 88 1.98 -16.19 22.13
CA PRO A 88 1.08 -16.45 21.01
C PRO A 88 -0.12 -15.50 21.08
N ILE A 89 -0.19 -14.59 20.10
CA ILE A 89 -1.36 -13.73 19.87
C ILE A 89 -2.56 -14.63 19.52
N PRO A 90 -3.79 -14.25 19.88
CA PRO A 90 -4.99 -15.00 19.49
C PRO A 90 -5.02 -15.32 17.99
N THR A 91 -5.32 -16.57 17.66
CA THR A 91 -5.40 -17.05 16.28
C THR A 91 -6.37 -16.22 15.44
N THR A 92 -7.47 -15.75 16.04
CA THR A 92 -8.43 -14.85 15.39
C THR A 92 -7.77 -13.57 14.88
N LEU A 93 -6.93 -12.91 15.68
CA LEU A 93 -6.26 -11.68 15.29
C LEU A 93 -5.23 -11.94 14.17
N LYS A 94 -4.51 -13.07 14.23
CA LYS A 94 -3.59 -13.50 13.17
C LYS A 94 -4.33 -13.71 11.84
N VAL A 95 -5.48 -14.38 11.86
CA VAL A 95 -6.32 -14.61 10.68
C VAL A 95 -6.88 -13.29 10.14
N VAL A 96 -7.34 -12.38 11.00
CA VAL A 96 -7.83 -11.06 10.55
C VAL A 96 -6.72 -10.28 9.84
N PHE A 97 -5.53 -10.16 10.43
CA PHE A 97 -4.41 -9.48 9.77
C PHE A 97 -3.96 -10.20 8.50
N PHE A 98 -4.00 -11.54 8.45
CA PHE A 98 -3.74 -12.29 7.23
C PHE A 98 -4.71 -11.90 6.11
N LEU A 99 -6.01 -11.91 6.40
CA LEU A 99 -7.05 -11.58 5.42
C LEU A 99 -6.92 -10.13 4.92
N ILE A 100 -6.64 -9.19 5.82
CA ILE A 100 -6.40 -7.78 5.42
C ILE A 100 -5.19 -7.68 4.49
N ASN A 101 -4.06 -8.30 4.85
CA ASN A 101 -2.86 -8.29 4.00
C ASN A 101 -3.09 -8.97 2.65
N LEU A 102 -3.89 -10.04 2.62
CA LEU A 102 -4.29 -10.72 1.39
C LEU A 102 -5.14 -9.80 0.50
N VAL A 103 -6.13 -9.11 1.06
CA VAL A 103 -6.95 -8.13 0.33
C VAL A 103 -6.07 -7.02 -0.22
N VAL A 104 -5.20 -6.42 0.60
CA VAL A 104 -4.29 -5.34 0.16
C VAL A 104 -3.37 -5.82 -0.97
N SER A 105 -2.75 -6.99 -0.82
CA SER A 105 -1.89 -7.57 -1.85
C SER A 105 -2.65 -7.83 -3.16
N GLY A 106 -3.88 -8.36 -3.05
CA GLY A 106 -4.77 -8.56 -4.19
C GLY A 106 -5.14 -7.26 -4.90
N LEU A 107 -5.41 -6.18 -4.16
CA LEU A 107 -5.72 -4.87 -4.73
C LEU A 107 -4.49 -4.24 -5.42
N ILE A 108 -3.31 -4.30 -4.80
CA ILE A 108 -2.05 -3.83 -5.40
C ILE A 108 -1.81 -4.56 -6.71
N LEU A 109 -1.97 -5.88 -6.68
CA LEU A 109 -1.88 -6.68 -7.88
C LEU A 109 -2.90 -6.19 -8.92
N TRP A 110 -4.16 -6.07 -8.55
CA TRP A 110 -5.20 -5.61 -9.47
C TRP A 110 -4.85 -4.28 -10.15
N VAL A 111 -4.30 -3.32 -9.40
CA VAL A 111 -3.81 -2.04 -9.95
C VAL A 111 -2.72 -2.24 -11.00
N ILE A 112 -1.68 -3.01 -10.70
CA ILE A 112 -0.55 -3.26 -11.62
C ILE A 112 -1.05 -3.94 -12.90
N TYR A 113 -1.90 -4.95 -12.78
CA TYR A 113 -2.48 -5.65 -13.92
C TYR A 113 -3.30 -4.71 -14.81
N VAL A 114 -4.15 -3.90 -14.20
CA VAL A 114 -5.01 -2.96 -14.92
C VAL A 114 -4.19 -1.88 -15.62
N LEU A 115 -3.16 -1.34 -14.96
CA LEU A 115 -2.20 -0.41 -15.57
C LEU A 115 -1.48 -1.05 -16.77
N TRP A 116 -1.00 -2.28 -16.62
CA TRP A 116 -0.37 -3.03 -17.71
C TRP A 116 -1.32 -3.15 -18.92
N LYS A 117 -2.60 -3.43 -18.67
CA LYS A 117 -3.61 -3.52 -19.73
C LYS A 117 -3.91 -2.19 -20.42
N ILE A 118 -3.86 -1.06 -19.70
CA ILE A 118 -3.97 0.28 -20.30
C ILE A 118 -2.75 0.54 -21.21
N VAL A 119 -1.53 0.25 -20.74
CA VAL A 119 -0.33 0.43 -21.56
C VAL A 119 -0.36 -0.45 -22.81
N GLN A 120 -0.90 -1.67 -22.69
CA GLN A 120 -1.07 -2.57 -23.82
C GLN A 120 -1.99 -1.98 -24.91
N SER A 121 -3.10 -1.32 -24.54
CA SER A 121 -4.00 -0.71 -25.53
C SER A 121 -3.41 0.57 -26.14
N VAL A 122 -2.63 1.34 -25.37
CA VAL A 122 -1.83 2.46 -25.92
C VAL A 122 -0.83 1.96 -26.97
N LYS A 123 -0.14 0.84 -26.71
CA LYS A 123 0.78 0.22 -27.68
C LYS A 123 0.08 -0.24 -28.95
N GLN A 124 -1.15 -0.74 -28.83
CA GLN A 124 -2.01 -1.10 -29.96
C GLN A 124 -2.57 0.13 -30.72
N LYS A 125 -2.15 1.35 -30.34
CA LYS A 125 -2.62 2.63 -30.91
C LYS A 125 -4.12 2.85 -30.74
N ASN A 126 -4.75 2.16 -29.80
CA ASN A 126 -6.15 2.35 -29.46
C ASN A 126 -6.31 2.69 -27.97
N PRO A 127 -5.81 3.86 -27.54
CA PRO A 127 -5.88 4.25 -26.14
C PRO A 127 -7.31 4.55 -25.71
N PHE A 128 -8.11 5.20 -26.54
CA PHE A 128 -9.48 5.67 -26.26
C PHE A 128 -10.53 4.60 -26.52
N ILE A 129 -10.56 3.58 -25.65
CA ILE A 129 -11.61 2.56 -25.63
C ILE A 129 -12.40 2.66 -24.32
N VAL A 130 -13.71 2.38 -24.36
CA VAL A 130 -14.60 2.39 -23.19
C VAL A 130 -14.02 1.57 -22.03
N LEU A 131 -13.38 0.44 -22.36
CA LEU A 131 -12.75 -0.44 -21.37
C LEU A 131 -11.64 0.27 -20.56
N ASN A 132 -10.89 1.19 -21.16
CA ASN A 132 -9.83 1.94 -20.47
C ASN A 132 -10.42 2.94 -19.45
N GLY A 133 -11.59 3.53 -19.72
CA GLY A 133 -12.31 4.32 -18.72
C GLY A 133 -12.71 3.49 -17.49
N ARG A 134 -13.24 2.28 -17.71
CA ARG A 134 -13.55 1.34 -16.61
C ARG A 134 -12.30 0.91 -15.83
N ARG A 135 -11.19 0.68 -16.52
CA ARG A 135 -9.88 0.35 -15.92
C ARG A 135 -9.38 1.47 -15.00
N LEU A 136 -9.52 2.73 -15.40
CA LEU A 136 -9.17 3.87 -14.55
C LEU A 136 -10.02 3.93 -13.28
N ARG A 137 -11.34 3.70 -13.37
CA ARG A 137 -12.22 3.63 -12.19
C ARG A 137 -11.79 2.52 -11.23
N ILE A 138 -11.46 1.35 -11.77
CA ILE A 138 -10.97 0.21 -10.99
C ILE A 138 -9.69 0.59 -10.24
N ILE A 139 -8.70 1.22 -10.90
CA ILE A 139 -7.47 1.67 -10.24
C ILE A 139 -7.79 2.59 -9.07
N ALA A 140 -8.66 3.58 -9.28
CA ALA A 140 -9.03 4.53 -8.24
C ALA A 140 -9.69 3.86 -7.03
N PHE A 141 -10.69 2.99 -7.26
CA PHE A 141 -11.34 2.26 -6.16
C PHE A 141 -10.36 1.32 -5.45
N SER A 142 -9.44 0.68 -6.17
CA SER A 142 -8.41 -0.15 -5.56
C SER A 142 -7.46 0.66 -4.68
N MET A 143 -7.03 1.85 -5.11
CA MET A 143 -6.19 2.75 -4.31
C MET A 143 -6.89 3.18 -3.01
N ILE A 144 -8.15 3.60 -3.10
CA ILE A 144 -8.94 3.97 -1.92
C ILE A 144 -9.14 2.74 -1.01
N GLY A 145 -9.45 1.58 -1.58
CA GLY A 145 -9.62 0.33 -0.83
C GLY A 145 -8.37 -0.11 -0.08
N ILE A 146 -7.18 0.10 -0.66
CA ILE A 146 -5.88 -0.17 -0.02
C ILE A 146 -5.70 0.71 1.22
N GLU A 147 -5.98 2.01 1.13
CA GLU A 147 -5.87 2.94 2.26
C GLU A 147 -6.89 2.65 3.36
N LEU A 148 -8.14 2.34 2.99
CA LEU A 148 -9.17 1.96 3.96
C LEU A 148 -8.82 0.65 4.69
N SER A 149 -8.26 -0.33 3.98
CA SER A 149 -7.84 -1.60 4.57
C SER A 149 -6.68 -1.42 5.56
N GLN A 150 -5.71 -0.54 5.24
CA GLN A 150 -4.63 -0.18 6.15
C GLN A 150 -5.13 0.61 7.36
N GLY A 151 -6.05 1.57 7.14
CA GLY A 151 -6.72 2.30 8.21
C GLY A 151 -7.45 1.36 9.18
N LEU A 152 -8.14 0.35 8.66
CA LEU A 152 -8.79 -0.69 9.45
C LEU A 152 -7.77 -1.51 10.25
N ALA A 153 -6.65 -1.92 9.64
CA ALA A 153 -5.59 -2.62 10.35
C ALA A 153 -5.02 -1.79 11.50
N ASN A 154 -4.83 -0.48 11.29
CA ASN A 154 -4.34 0.45 12.32
C ASN A 154 -5.37 0.65 13.44
N LEU A 155 -6.66 0.76 13.09
CA LEU A 155 -7.75 0.83 14.07
C LEU A 155 -7.79 -0.42 14.95
N ILE A 156 -7.63 -1.61 14.36
CA ILE A 156 -7.56 -2.87 15.11
C ILE A 156 -6.37 -2.85 16.09
N LYS A 157 -5.20 -2.37 15.66
CA LYS A 157 -4.03 -2.24 16.55
C LYS A 157 -4.30 -1.25 17.69
N MET A 158 -4.90 -0.11 17.41
CA MET A 158 -5.23 0.90 18.41
C MET A 158 -6.27 0.40 19.43
N LEU A 159 -7.33 -0.29 18.98
CA LEU A 159 -8.38 -0.75 19.89
C LEU A 159 -8.01 -2.03 20.65
N TYR A 160 -7.22 -2.91 20.04
CA TYR A 160 -6.92 -4.22 20.60
C TYR A 160 -5.53 -4.30 21.23
N LEU A 161 -4.51 -3.77 20.58
CA LEU A 161 -3.12 -3.91 21.00
C LEU A 161 -2.71 -2.85 22.01
N GLU A 162 -2.98 -1.58 21.74
CA GLU A 162 -2.51 -0.45 22.56
C GLU A 162 -2.92 -0.56 24.05
N PRO A 163 -4.18 -0.88 24.42
CA PRO A 163 -4.57 -0.98 25.84
C PRO A 163 -3.91 -2.14 26.59
N ARG A 164 -3.36 -3.11 25.85
CA ARG A 164 -2.73 -4.33 26.40
C ARG A 164 -1.22 -4.21 26.51
N LEU A 165 -0.65 -3.14 26.00
CA LEU A 165 0.78 -2.88 26.03
C LEU A 165 1.04 -1.84 27.13
N GLN A 166 1.72 -2.27 28.19
CA GLN A 166 2.07 -1.41 29.32
C GLN A 166 3.59 -1.33 29.42
N PHE A 167 4.10 -0.11 29.48
CA PHE A 167 5.51 0.20 29.66
C PHE A 167 5.64 1.28 30.72
N GLU A 168 6.71 1.25 31.50
CA GLU A 168 6.92 2.21 32.59
C GLU A 168 7.17 3.63 32.06
N THR A 169 7.94 3.76 30.97
CA THR A 169 8.40 5.05 30.42
C THR A 169 7.85 5.36 29.02
N ILE A 170 7.18 4.40 28.38
CA ILE A 170 6.71 4.52 26.99
C ILE A 170 5.20 4.72 26.96
N ILE A 171 4.78 5.84 26.37
CA ILE A 171 3.38 6.14 26.08
C ILE A 171 3.12 5.75 24.63
N ILE A 172 2.37 4.67 24.46
CA ILE A 172 1.96 4.22 23.13
C ILE A 172 0.86 5.13 22.64
N GLN A 173 1.03 5.67 21.44
CA GLN A 173 0.02 6.50 20.79
C GLN A 173 -0.12 6.01 19.36
N SER A 174 -1.01 5.06 19.13
CA SER A 174 -1.25 4.57 17.77
C SER A 174 -2.02 5.63 16.99
N LYS A 175 -1.31 6.38 16.14
CA LYS A 175 -1.97 7.25 15.17
C LYS A 175 -2.56 6.41 14.05
N ILE A 176 -3.83 6.61 13.74
CA ILE A 176 -4.43 6.06 12.54
C ILE A 176 -3.79 6.76 11.35
N HIS A 177 -2.84 6.08 10.70
CA HIS A 177 -2.25 6.56 9.47
C HIS A 177 -3.10 6.11 8.28
N VAL A 178 -3.75 7.08 7.64
CA VAL A 178 -4.42 6.93 6.34
C VAL A 178 -3.85 8.02 5.46
N SER A 179 -3.29 7.64 4.31
CA SER A 179 -2.67 8.61 3.41
C SER A 179 -3.76 9.38 2.66
N PHE A 180 -4.12 10.55 3.19
CA PHE A 180 -5.08 11.44 2.55
C PHE A 180 -4.68 11.77 1.11
N HIS A 181 -3.37 11.91 0.84
CA HIS A 181 -2.82 12.13 -0.50
C HIS A 181 -3.18 11.01 -1.48
N VAL A 182 -3.14 9.74 -1.03
CA VAL A 182 -3.49 8.58 -1.89
C VAL A 182 -4.99 8.53 -2.15
N ILE A 183 -5.81 8.85 -1.16
CA ILE A 183 -7.28 8.94 -1.33
C ILE A 183 -7.61 10.04 -2.34
N VAL A 184 -7.05 11.23 -2.17
CA VAL A 184 -7.24 12.35 -3.11
C VAL A 184 -6.77 11.98 -4.51
N ALA A 185 -5.60 11.33 -4.65
CA ALA A 185 -5.13 10.84 -5.94
C ALA A 185 -6.12 9.84 -6.58
N GLY A 186 -6.69 8.93 -5.80
CA GLY A 186 -7.76 8.03 -6.25
C GLY A 186 -8.99 8.78 -6.75
N LEU A 187 -9.46 9.79 -6.00
CA LEU A 187 -10.59 10.64 -6.41
C LEU A 187 -10.29 11.41 -7.71
N VAL A 188 -9.08 11.95 -7.86
CA VAL A 188 -8.65 12.61 -9.10
C VAL A 188 -8.66 11.62 -10.26
N ILE A 189 -8.19 10.38 -10.07
CA ILE A 189 -8.24 9.35 -11.10
C ILE A 189 -9.70 8.99 -11.46
N LEU A 190 -10.64 8.99 -10.51
CA LEU A 190 -12.07 8.82 -10.83
C LEU A 190 -12.58 9.93 -11.75
N VAL A 191 -12.24 11.19 -11.46
CA VAL A 191 -12.60 12.32 -12.31
C VAL A 191 -11.99 12.18 -13.70
N ILE A 192 -10.71 11.80 -13.79
CA ILE A 192 -10.04 11.53 -15.07
C ILE A 192 -10.75 10.39 -15.81
N ALA A 193 -11.17 9.33 -15.11
CA ALA A 193 -11.90 8.23 -15.71
C ALA A 193 -13.25 8.66 -16.32
N GLU A 194 -13.93 9.62 -15.70
CA GLU A 194 -15.17 10.20 -16.23
C GLU A 194 -14.91 11.08 -17.44
N ALA A 195 -13.92 11.97 -17.37
CA ALA A 195 -13.49 12.77 -18.52
C ALA A 195 -13.06 11.87 -19.70
N PHE A 196 -12.40 10.75 -19.41
CA PHE A 196 -12.03 9.76 -20.40
C PHE A 196 -13.24 9.10 -21.05
N ARG A 197 -14.29 8.77 -20.29
CA ARG A 197 -15.54 8.23 -20.83
C ARG A 197 -16.18 9.20 -21.83
N ILE A 198 -16.30 10.47 -21.43
CA ILE A 198 -16.85 11.53 -22.29
C ILE A 198 -16.01 11.67 -23.56
N GLY A 199 -14.67 11.66 -23.44
CA GLY A 199 -13.78 11.75 -24.59
C GLY A 199 -13.90 10.58 -25.57
N VAL A 200 -14.23 9.38 -25.10
CA VAL A 200 -14.51 8.22 -25.97
C VAL A 200 -15.86 8.39 -26.68
N GLU A 201 -16.89 8.83 -25.97
CA GLU A 201 -18.24 9.08 -26.53
C GLU A 201 -18.19 10.12 -27.66
N MET A 202 -17.49 11.24 -27.44
CA MET A 202 -17.28 12.27 -28.46
C MET A 202 -16.52 11.75 -29.70
N LYS A 203 -15.55 10.85 -29.49
CA LYS A 203 -14.77 10.25 -30.59
C LYS A 203 -15.65 9.33 -31.44
N GLU A 204 -16.50 8.53 -30.81
CA GLU A 204 -17.44 7.63 -31.49
C GLU A 204 -18.46 8.41 -32.31
N GLU A 205 -19.01 9.50 -31.77
CA GLU A 205 -19.92 10.39 -32.51
C GLU A 205 -19.24 10.98 -33.75
N GLN A 206 -18.00 11.46 -33.61
CA GLN A 206 -17.23 12.05 -34.72
C GLN A 206 -16.87 11.02 -35.80
N GLU A 207 -16.59 9.77 -35.45
CA GLU A 207 -16.33 8.70 -36.41
C GLU A 207 -17.60 8.26 -37.18
N LEU A 208 -18.80 8.45 -36.60
CA LEU A 208 -20.08 8.14 -37.23
C LEU A 208 -20.60 9.24 -38.17
N THR A 209 -20.05 10.46 -38.12
CA THR A 209 -20.49 11.59 -38.94
C THR A 209 -19.63 11.85 -40.20
N VAL A 210 -18.53 11.10 -40.39
CA VAL A 210 -17.60 11.24 -41.53
C VAL A 210 -17.93 10.25 -42.64
#